data_AF-A0A4D4M752-F1
#
_entry.id   AF-A0A4D4M752-F1
#
_cell.length_a   1.000
_cell.length_b   1.000
_cell.length_c   1.000
_cell.angle_alpha   90.00
_cell.angle_beta   90.00
_cell.angle_gamma   90.00
#
_symmetry.space_group_name_H-M   'P 1'
#
loop_
_entity.id
_entity.type
_entity.pdbx_description
1 polymer ?
#
loop_
_entity_poly.entity_id
_entity_poly.type
_entity_poly.pdbx_seq_one_letter_code
_entity_poly.pdbx_strand_id
1 'polypeptide(L)'
;MTRVTDLQFLTGHDSGTIVLGAEWVAPNPRNYGRGIHPDMVGFRIDVHPVDATERAATRAVLRAHALPQLHEWITQVIAADETWQLTPHQHYWRLTDGHLTHHDEA
;
A
#
# COMPACT_ATOMS: atom_id res chain seq x y z
N MET A 1 -3.02 -14.07 -11.32
CA MET A 1 -2.02 -14.35 -10.26
C MET A 1 -1.78 -13.05 -9.53
N THR A 2 -2.34 -12.91 -8.33
CA THR A 2 -2.12 -11.75 -7.47
C THR A 2 -0.79 -11.94 -6.74
N ARG A 3 0.22 -11.11 -7.01
CA ARG A 3 1.51 -11.21 -6.32
C ARG A 3 1.73 -9.95 -5.52
N VAL A 4 1.67 -10.08 -4.20
CA VAL A 4 2.39 -9.16 -3.31
C VAL A 4 3.86 -9.44 -3.57
N THR A 5 4.54 -8.50 -4.22
CA THR A 5 5.95 -8.62 -4.60
C THR A 5 6.86 -8.18 -3.48
N ASP A 6 6.37 -7.28 -2.62
CA ASP A 6 7.14 -6.75 -1.49
C ASP A 6 6.23 -6.38 -0.31
N LEU A 7 6.71 -6.66 0.90
CA LEU A 7 6.09 -6.28 2.17
C LEU A 7 7.18 -5.74 3.10
N GLN A 8 7.10 -4.47 3.45
CA GLN A 8 8.10 -3.82 4.28
C GLN A 8 7.50 -3.30 5.59
N PHE A 9 8.26 -3.46 6.67
CA PHE A 9 8.02 -2.76 7.93
C PHE A 9 9.01 -1.61 7.99
N LEU A 10 8.50 -0.41 7.74
CA LEU A 10 9.35 0.77 7.70
C LEU A 10 9.86 1.11 9.11
N THR A 11 11.12 1.50 9.18
CA THR A 11 11.79 1.90 10.42
C THR A 11 12.30 3.32 10.26
N GLY A 12 12.19 4.16 11.30
CA GLY A 12 12.63 5.56 11.24
C GLY A 12 11.65 6.53 11.89
N HIS A 13 11.73 7.80 11.49
CA HIS A 13 10.89 8.87 12.02
C HIS A 13 9.40 8.61 11.73
N ASP A 14 8.56 9.14 12.61
CA ASP A 14 7.11 9.04 12.53
C ASP A 14 6.62 9.42 11.12
N SER A 15 5.82 8.55 10.50
CA SER A 15 5.25 8.77 9.16
C SER A 15 4.04 9.71 9.20
N GLY A 16 3.98 10.55 10.23
CA GLY A 16 2.83 11.33 10.62
C GLY A 16 1.65 10.40 10.87
N THR A 17 0.57 10.63 10.14
CA THR A 17 -0.67 9.88 10.30
C THR A 17 -0.72 8.59 9.48
N ILE A 18 0.25 8.30 8.61
CA ILE A 18 0.19 7.13 7.73
C ILE A 18 0.53 5.87 8.54
N VAL A 19 -0.36 4.88 8.49
CA VAL A 19 -0.20 3.61 9.23
C VAL A 19 -0.02 2.40 8.31
N LEU A 20 -0.48 2.51 7.06
CA LEU A 20 -0.36 1.48 6.03
C LEU A 20 -0.34 2.16 4.66
N GLY A 21 0.54 1.69 3.79
CA GLY A 21 0.59 2.05 2.37
C GLY A 21 0.48 0.80 1.51
N ALA A 22 -0.16 0.95 0.36
CA ALA A 22 -0.15 -0.05 -0.70
C ALA A 22 0.12 0.63 -2.04
N GLU A 23 0.87 -0.04 -2.89
CA GLU A 23 1.21 0.45 -4.22
C GLU A 23 1.03 -0.67 -5.23
N TRP A 24 0.41 -0.33 -6.36
CA TRP A 24 0.48 -1.12 -7.57
C TRP A 24 1.68 -0.67 -8.38
N VAL A 25 2.70 -1.52 -8.44
CA VAL A 25 3.90 -1.31 -9.24
C VAL A 25 3.59 -1.76 -10.66
N ALA A 26 3.22 -0.81 -11.51
CA ALA A 26 2.94 -1.06 -12.92
C ALA A 26 4.20 -1.45 -13.71
N PRO A 27 4.07 -2.28 -14.75
CA PRO A 27 5.18 -2.56 -15.66
C PRO A 27 5.63 -1.27 -16.35
N ASN A 28 6.94 -1.04 -16.39
CA ASN A 28 7.54 0.09 -17.09
C ASN A 28 8.63 -0.42 -18.03
N PRO A 29 8.29 -0.76 -19.29
CA PRO A 29 9.25 -1.27 -20.25
C PRO A 29 10.11 -0.10 -20.78
N ARG A 30 11.17 0.24 -20.05
CA ARG A 30 12.21 1.17 -20.51
C ARG A 30 13.47 0.40 -20.91
N ASN A 31 13.81 0.49 -22.19
CA ASN A 31 14.89 -0.28 -22.81
C ASN A 31 16.32 0.22 -22.49
N TYR A 32 16.45 1.30 -21.70
CA TYR A 32 17.75 1.92 -21.34
C TYR A 32 18.01 1.90 -19.82
N GLY A 33 17.69 0.79 -19.14
CA GLY A 33 18.15 0.51 -17.77
C GLY A 33 17.41 1.24 -16.63
N ARG A 34 16.25 1.83 -16.90
CA ARG A 34 15.35 2.44 -15.88
C ARG A 34 13.94 1.83 -15.87
N GLY A 35 13.79 0.64 -16.42
CA GLY A 35 12.52 -0.09 -16.42
C GLY A 35 12.28 -0.80 -15.09
N ILE A 36 11.03 -1.12 -14.81
CA ILE A 36 10.67 -1.99 -13.69
C ILE A 36 10.96 -3.42 -14.09
N HIS A 37 11.73 -4.15 -13.28
CA HIS A 37 12.00 -5.57 -13.52
C HIS A 37 10.68 -6.35 -13.46
N PRO A 38 10.41 -7.32 -14.36
CA PRO A 38 9.13 -8.04 -14.38
C PRO A 38 8.72 -8.66 -13.04
N ASP A 39 9.67 -9.13 -12.25
CA ASP A 39 9.41 -9.71 -10.92
C ASP A 39 8.98 -8.69 -9.86
N MET A 40 9.19 -7.39 -10.11
CA MET A 40 8.77 -6.30 -9.23
C MET A 40 7.34 -5.82 -9.54
N VAL A 41 6.77 -6.22 -10.68
CA VAL A 41 5.40 -5.85 -11.07
C VAL A 41 4.40 -6.57 -10.18
N GLY A 42 3.59 -5.81 -9.45
CA GLY A 42 2.66 -6.36 -8.47
C GLY A 42 2.35 -5.37 -7.34
N PHE A 43 1.98 -5.93 -6.18
CA PHE A 43 1.63 -5.12 -5.02
C PHE A 43 2.81 -4.97 -4.07
N ARG A 44 3.14 -3.73 -3.72
CA ARG A 44 4.04 -3.40 -2.62
C ARG A 44 3.20 -2.89 -1.44
N ILE A 45 3.47 -3.41 -0.25
CA ILE A 45 2.77 -3.02 0.97
C ILE A 45 3.79 -2.52 2.00
N ASP A 46 3.55 -1.33 2.52
CA ASP A 46 4.42 -0.69 3.51
C ASP A 46 3.65 -0.51 4.83
N VAL A 47 4.17 -1.09 5.92
CA VAL A 47 3.65 -0.89 7.28
C VAL A 47 4.50 0.17 7.94
N HIS A 48 3.87 1.29 8.29
CA HIS A 48 4.57 2.45 8.84
C HIS A 48 4.77 2.34 10.36
N PRO A 49 5.87 2.93 10.90
CA PRO A 49 6.09 2.96 12.33
C PRO A 49 5.01 3.80 13.02
N VAL A 50 4.58 3.34 14.19
CA VAL A 50 3.60 4.05 15.05
C VAL A 50 4.15 4.18 16.46
N ASP A 51 3.73 5.25 17.15
CA ASP A 51 4.17 5.54 18.52
C ASP A 51 3.91 4.33 19.43
N ALA A 52 4.88 4.03 20.30
CA ALA A 52 4.83 2.85 21.16
C ALA A 52 3.58 2.82 22.05
N THR A 53 3.11 3.99 22.49
CA THR A 53 1.91 4.14 23.33
C THR A 53 0.61 3.87 22.57
N GLU A 54 0.60 4.08 21.25
CA GLU A 54 -0.58 3.93 20.40
C GLU A 54 -0.64 2.59 19.66
N ARG A 55 0.43 1.78 19.70
CA ARG A 55 0.54 0.50 18.97
C ARG A 55 -0.65 -0.44 19.18
N ALA A 56 -1.10 -0.60 20.42
CA ALA A 56 -2.19 -1.53 20.72
C ALA A 56 -3.52 -1.08 20.10
N ALA A 57 -3.84 0.21 20.22
CA ALA A 57 -5.03 0.82 19.63
C ALA A 57 -4.96 0.79 18.10
N THR A 58 -3.83 1.21 17.53
CA THR A 58 -3.60 1.22 16.08
C THR A 58 -3.72 -0.19 15.49
N ARG A 59 -3.14 -1.20 16.14
CA ARG A 59 -3.25 -2.59 15.68
C ARG A 59 -4.71 -3.08 15.65
N ALA A 60 -5.53 -2.69 16.62
CA ALA A 60 -6.95 -3.04 16.62
C ALA A 60 -7.68 -2.41 15.42
N VAL A 61 -7.43 -1.12 15.15
CA VAL A 61 -8.01 -0.40 14.01
C VAL A 61 -7.54 -1.00 12.68
N LEU A 62 -6.24 -1.26 12.52
CA LEU A 62 -5.67 -1.86 11.30
C LEU A 62 -6.31 -3.22 11.01
N ARG A 63 -6.46 -4.07 12.02
CA ARG A 63 -7.06 -5.40 11.86
C ARG A 63 -8.54 -5.34 11.51
N ALA A 64 -9.28 -4.42 12.14
CA ALA A 64 -10.72 -4.31 11.96
C ALA A 64 -11.12 -3.62 10.65
N HIS A 65 -10.31 -2.66 10.18
CA HIS A 65 -10.68 -1.77 9.08
C HIS A 65 -9.67 -1.77 7.93
N ALA A 66 -8.40 -1.47 8.20
CA ALA A 66 -7.41 -1.27 7.15
C ALA A 66 -7.12 -2.55 6.33
N LEU A 67 -6.98 -3.70 7.00
CA LEU A 67 -6.70 -4.97 6.29
C LEU A 67 -7.88 -5.43 5.41
N PRO A 68 -9.14 -5.39 5.85
CA PRO A 68 -10.28 -5.60 4.95
C PRO A 68 -10.31 -4.62 3.76
N GLN A 69 -10.05 -3.33 3.99
CA GLN A 69 -10.01 -2.32 2.93
C GLN A 69 -8.87 -2.57 1.94
N LEU A 70 -7.68 -2.96 2.44
CA LEU A 70 -6.55 -3.36 1.59
C LEU A 70 -6.91 -4.55 0.72
N HIS A 71 -7.60 -5.54 1.28
CA HIS A 71 -8.06 -6.70 0.52
C HIS A 71 -9.05 -6.30 -0.58
N GLU A 72 -9.98 -5.41 -0.29
CA GLU A 72 -10.91 -4.86 -1.28
C GLU A 72 -10.18 -4.12 -2.39
N TRP A 73 -9.27 -3.21 -2.02
CA TRP A 73 -8.46 -2.46 -2.99
C TRP A 73 -7.65 -3.40 -3.89
N ILE A 74 -6.93 -4.37 -3.33
CA ILE A 74 -6.21 -5.41 -4.11
C ILE A 74 -7.17 -6.16 -5.05
N THR A 75 -8.36 -6.50 -4.58
CA THR A 75 -9.37 -7.20 -5.39
C THR A 75 -9.83 -6.36 -6.58
N GLN A 76 -10.06 -5.06 -6.36
CA GLN A 76 -10.41 -4.11 -7.42
C GLN A 76 -9.27 -3.99 -8.44
N VAL A 77 -8.02 -3.86 -7.98
CA VAL A 77 -6.85 -3.79 -8.87
C VAL A 77 -6.71 -5.04 -9.75
N ILE A 78 -6.89 -6.24 -9.19
CA ILE A 78 -6.86 -7.49 -9.98
C ILE A 78 -7.93 -7.50 -11.07
N ALA A 79 -9.10 -6.95 -10.76
CA ALA A 79 -10.24 -6.89 -11.67
C ALA A 79 -10.19 -5.70 -12.63
N ALA A 80 -9.28 -4.75 -12.42
CA ALA A 80 -9.15 -3.55 -13.23
C ALA A 80 -8.68 -3.88 -14.65
N ASP A 81 -9.03 -3.00 -15.60
CA ASP A 81 -8.62 -3.15 -16.98
C ASP A 81 -7.12 -2.92 -17.19
N GLU A 82 -6.65 -3.26 -18.40
CA GLU A 82 -5.24 -3.13 -18.77
C GLU A 82 -4.74 -1.68 -18.68
N THR A 83 -5.58 -0.69 -18.99
CA THR A 83 -5.18 0.73 -18.94
C THR A 83 -4.87 1.15 -17.51
N TRP A 84 -5.70 0.72 -16.57
CA TRP A 84 -5.48 0.93 -15.14
C TRP A 84 -4.19 0.23 -14.69
N GLN A 85 -3.99 -1.03 -15.07
CA GLN A 85 -2.83 -1.84 -14.67
C GLN A 85 -1.49 -1.34 -15.25
N LEU A 86 -1.51 -0.55 -16.33
CA LEU A 86 -0.31 0.07 -16.91
C LEU A 86 0.10 1.37 -16.21
N THR A 87 -0.69 1.88 -15.27
CA THR A 87 -0.41 3.10 -14.51
C THR A 87 -0.06 2.73 -13.07
N PRO A 88 0.98 3.31 -12.44
CA PRO A 88 1.22 3.10 -11.02
C PRO A 88 0.09 3.74 -10.19
N HIS A 89 -0.28 3.10 -9.09
CA HIS A 89 -1.28 3.63 -8.15
C HIS A 89 -0.81 3.44 -6.72
N GLN A 90 -1.05 4.43 -5.87
CA GLN A 90 -0.73 4.36 -4.45
C GLN A 90 -2.00 4.55 -3.63
N HIS A 91 -2.09 3.84 -2.52
CA HIS A 91 -3.20 3.93 -1.58
C HIS A 91 -2.63 4.03 -0.17
N TYR A 92 -3.04 5.05 0.56
CA TYR A 92 -2.58 5.26 1.92
C TYR A 92 -3.74 5.24 2.89
N TRP A 93 -3.54 4.54 4.00
CA TRP A 93 -4.42 4.61 5.16
C TRP A 93 -3.78 5.51 6.21
N ARG A 94 -4.55 6.50 6.63
CA ARG A 94 -4.15 7.50 7.62
C ARG A 94 -5.01 7.36 8.86
N LEU A 95 -4.37 7.30 10.03
CA LEU A 95 -5.00 7.28 11.32
C LEU A 95 -4.80 8.64 12.00
N THR A 96 -5.91 9.32 12.31
CA THR A 96 -5.91 10.59 13.02
C THR A 96 -6.97 10.53 14.11
N ASP A 97 -6.60 10.77 15.36
CA ASP A 97 -7.51 10.71 16.51
C ASP A 97 -8.34 9.41 16.60
N GLY A 98 -7.75 8.28 16.19
CA GLY A 98 -8.41 6.97 16.16
C GLY A 98 -9.34 6.74 14.96
N HIS A 99 -9.49 7.71 14.06
CA HIS A 99 -10.26 7.59 12.83
C HIS A 99 -9.36 7.22 11.64
N LEU A 100 -9.68 6.09 11.01
CA LEU A 100 -9.02 5.63 9.81
C LEU A 100 -9.66 6.28 8.58
N THR A 101 -8.85 7.00 7.80
CA THR A 101 -9.20 7.52 6.48
C THR A 101 -8.29 6.89 5.44
N HIS A 102 -8.73 6.84 4.19
CA HIS A 102 -7.92 6.29 3.11
C HIS A 102 -8.23 6.98 1.79
N HIS A 103 -7.24 7.07 0.91
CA HIS A 103 -7.37 7.71 -0.39
C HIS A 103 -6.32 7.15 -1.35
N ASP A 104 -6.69 7.11 -2.64
CA ASP A 104 -5.76 6.86 -3.74
C ASP A 104 -4.98 8.14 -4.05
N GLU A 105 -3.68 8.01 -4.27
CA GLU A 105 -2.81 9.05 -4.83
C GLU A 105 -2.47 8.66 -6.28
N ALA A 106 -2.55 9.65 -7.18
CA ALA A 106 -2.33 9.54 -8.61
C ALA A 106 -0.96 10.10 -9.04
#